data_AF-A0A7J0F3L5-F1
#
_entry.id   AF-A0A7J0F3L5-F1
#
_cell.length_a   1.000
_cell.length_b   1.000
_cell.length_c   1.000
_cell.angle_alpha   90.00
_cell.angle_beta   90.00
_cell.angle_gamma   90.00
#
_symmetry.space_group_name_H-M   'P 1'
#
loop_
_entity.id
_entity.type
_entity.pdbx_description
1 polymer ?
#
loop_
_entity_poly.entity_id
_entity_poly.type
_entity_poly.pdbx_seq_one_letter_code
_entity_poly.pdbx_strand_id
1 'polypeptide(L)'
;MEDIESIEPKITKLPSEILQQIISQIPLKEAVRTSILSTSWKSLLAPIQVQFDDFDGKKIMGFLLKPCESTPEILKFSLHVDGRENDLVFHTVKGGEKELHLDFSLNKQKKSNFDLVLESNYSNPHDFNFSSIKTLHLISVNRLTKDLVSTLFFNCQVLGTLKLEKCVGLKNVSVKASTSLTDFEMVDCPNLESITISAPNLKSFAYRGVLPLIQIKGSLSLVDAVLDLRDGFGNKEFDCEDVMNLLEAFKEIESLRISGWLLEVCSSAP
;
A
#
# COMPACT_ATOMS: atom_id res chain seq x y z
N MET A 1 53.84 15.29 -11.50
CA MET A 1 52.39 15.52 -11.64
C MET A 1 51.81 14.13 -11.72
N GLU A 2 51.50 13.56 -10.55
CA GLU A 2 51.02 12.18 -10.43
C GLU A 2 49.58 12.14 -10.93
N ASP A 3 49.32 11.27 -11.90
CA ASP A 3 47.99 10.97 -12.41
C ASP A 3 47.16 10.39 -11.27
N ILE A 4 46.16 11.15 -10.81
CA ILE A 4 45.08 10.61 -9.98
C ILE A 4 44.26 9.74 -10.91
N GLU A 5 44.66 8.47 -11.01
CA GLU A 5 43.89 7.42 -11.66
C GLU A 5 42.50 7.42 -11.01
N SER A 6 41.51 7.90 -11.76
CA SER A 6 40.11 7.94 -11.36
C SER A 6 39.71 6.53 -10.92
N ILE A 7 39.56 6.31 -9.61
CA ILE A 7 39.05 5.07 -9.03
C ILE A 7 37.58 5.00 -9.43
N GLU A 8 37.30 4.56 -10.66
CA GLU A 8 35.95 4.18 -11.04
C GLU A 8 35.50 3.08 -10.08
N PRO A 9 34.35 3.23 -9.42
CA PRO A 9 33.89 2.26 -8.45
C PRO A 9 33.74 0.89 -9.14
N LYS A 10 34.54 -0.09 -8.70
CA LYS A 10 34.60 -1.48 -9.24
C LYS A 10 33.24 -2.17 -9.37
N ILE A 11 32.23 -1.67 -8.65
CA ILE A 11 30.86 -2.17 -8.69
C ILE A 11 30.22 -2.07 -10.08
N THR A 12 30.65 -1.14 -10.94
CA THR A 12 30.11 -0.98 -12.30
C THR A 12 30.63 -2.02 -13.29
N LYS A 13 31.69 -2.76 -12.92
CA LYS A 13 32.32 -3.83 -13.73
C LYS A 13 31.89 -5.23 -13.32
N LEU A 14 30.98 -5.36 -12.35
CA LEU A 14 30.45 -6.65 -11.93
C LEU A 14 29.52 -7.24 -13.01
N PRO A 15 29.50 -8.58 -13.19
CA PRO A 15 28.54 -9.25 -14.07
C PRO A 15 27.09 -8.94 -13.68
N SER A 16 26.19 -8.97 -14.66
CA SER A 16 24.75 -8.70 -14.48
C SER A 16 24.12 -9.53 -13.37
N GLU A 17 24.57 -10.78 -13.21
CA GLU A 17 24.05 -11.75 -12.26
C GLU A 17 24.40 -11.35 -10.82
N ILE A 18 25.62 -10.83 -10.61
CA ILE A 18 26.05 -10.33 -9.29
C ILE A 18 25.33 -9.02 -8.98
N LEU A 19 25.15 -8.15 -9.97
CA LEU A 19 24.38 -6.91 -9.80
C LEU A 19 22.92 -7.18 -9.45
N GLN A 20 22.29 -8.17 -10.10
CA GLN A 20 20.95 -8.65 -9.78
C GLN A 20 20.84 -9.15 -8.34
N GLN A 21 21.79 -9.97 -7.90
CA GLN A 21 21.86 -10.44 -6.51
C GLN A 21 22.04 -9.29 -5.53
N ILE A 22 22.86 -8.29 -5.83
CA ILE A 22 23.02 -7.14 -4.94
C ILE A 22 21.72 -6.32 -4.87
N ILE A 23 21.12 -6.00 -6.02
CA ILE A 23 19.86 -5.23 -6.09
C ILE A 23 18.74 -5.95 -5.31
N SER A 24 18.74 -7.28 -5.28
CA SER A 24 17.72 -8.04 -4.55
C SER A 24 17.80 -8.03 -3.05
N GLN A 25 18.98 -7.75 -2.51
CA GLN A 25 19.18 -7.60 -1.07
C GLN A 25 19.00 -6.14 -0.63
N ILE A 26 18.72 -5.22 -1.56
CA ILE A 26 18.54 -3.80 -1.26
C ILE A 26 17.04 -3.47 -1.23
N PRO A 27 16.54 -2.78 -0.17
CA PRO A 27 15.17 -2.28 -0.15
C PRO A 27 14.88 -1.42 -1.37
N LEU A 28 13.69 -1.57 -1.97
CA LEU A 28 13.33 -0.96 -3.26
C LEU A 28 13.70 0.53 -3.37
N LYS A 29 13.39 1.33 -2.34
CA LYS A 29 13.69 2.78 -2.34
C LYS A 29 15.19 3.06 -2.54
N GLU A 30 16.03 2.24 -1.93
CA GLU A 30 17.48 2.32 -2.07
C GLU A 30 17.94 1.70 -3.39
N ALA A 31 17.31 0.62 -3.85
CA ALA A 31 17.60 0.02 -5.15
C ALA A 31 17.33 1.02 -6.30
N VAL A 32 16.24 1.77 -6.26
CA VAL A 32 16.00 2.83 -7.28
C VAL A 32 17.09 3.90 -7.24
N ARG A 33 17.64 4.25 -6.07
CA ARG A 33 18.75 5.22 -5.97
C ARG A 33 20.03 4.68 -6.59
N THR A 34 20.28 3.37 -6.55
CA THR A 34 21.48 2.80 -7.19
C THR A 34 21.41 2.81 -8.72
N SER A 35 20.27 3.13 -9.33
CA SER A 35 20.15 3.30 -10.79
C SER A 35 21.04 4.39 -11.37
N ILE A 36 21.53 5.34 -10.55
CA ILE A 36 22.46 6.39 -10.99
C ILE A 36 23.92 5.91 -11.06
N LEU A 37 24.23 4.76 -10.49
CA LEU A 37 25.62 4.25 -10.40
C LEU A 37 26.18 3.87 -11.77
N SER A 38 25.33 3.36 -12.67
CA SER A 38 25.71 3.08 -14.07
C SER A 38 24.48 2.75 -14.93
N THR A 39 24.70 2.69 -16.25
CA THR A 39 23.70 2.22 -17.22
C THR A 39 23.25 0.79 -16.96
N SER A 40 24.14 -0.10 -16.51
CA SER A 40 23.80 -1.49 -16.16
C SER A 40 22.83 -1.60 -14.98
N TRP A 41 23.07 -0.82 -13.92
CA TRP A 41 22.15 -0.76 -12.77
C TRP A 41 20.81 -0.13 -13.15
N LYS A 42 20.85 0.92 -13.98
CA LYS A 42 19.63 1.53 -14.54
C LYS A 42 18.81 0.55 -15.37
N SER A 43 19.46 -0.26 -16.22
CA SER A 43 18.76 -1.24 -17.07
C SER A 43 18.14 -2.38 -16.27
N LEU A 44 18.76 -2.79 -15.16
CA LEU A 44 18.20 -3.84 -14.28
C LEU A 44 16.92 -3.39 -13.57
N LEU A 45 16.71 -2.09 -13.43
CA LEU A 45 15.54 -1.48 -12.78
C LEU A 45 14.56 -0.89 -13.80
N ALA A 46 14.77 -1.12 -15.10
CA ALA A 46 13.86 -0.65 -16.13
C ALA A 46 12.52 -1.41 -16.03
N PRO A 47 11.36 -0.72 -15.99
CA PRO A 47 10.08 -1.40 -15.88
C PRO A 47 9.81 -2.32 -17.06
N ILE A 48 9.49 -3.59 -16.78
CA ILE A 48 9.02 -4.53 -17.81
C ILE A 48 7.59 -4.16 -18.16
N GLN A 49 7.34 -3.81 -19.41
CA GLN A 49 6.00 -3.43 -19.86
C GLN A 49 5.17 -4.67 -20.18
N VAL A 50 3.97 -4.73 -19.59
CA VAL A 50 2.99 -5.79 -19.84
C VAL A 50 1.69 -5.12 -20.30
N GLN A 51 1.20 -5.52 -21.46
CA GLN A 51 -0.06 -5.01 -22.04
C GLN A 51 -1.15 -6.06 -21.94
N PHE A 52 -2.35 -5.61 -21.59
CA PHE A 52 -3.55 -6.44 -21.58
C PHE A 52 -4.64 -5.78 -22.44
N ASP A 53 -5.28 -6.59 -23.27
CA ASP A 53 -6.36 -6.15 -24.17
C ASP A 53 -7.70 -5.96 -23.41
N ASP A 54 -7.85 -6.61 -22.26
CA ASP A 54 -9.06 -6.60 -21.45
C ASP A 54 -8.75 -6.58 -19.94
N PHE A 55 -9.70 -6.06 -19.13
CA PHE A 55 -9.62 -6.10 -17.67
C PHE A 55 -9.96 -7.51 -17.18
N ASP A 56 -9.08 -8.47 -17.46
CA ASP A 56 -9.17 -9.80 -16.88
C ASP A 56 -8.30 -9.86 -15.62
N GLY A 57 -8.96 -9.69 -14.46
CA GLY A 57 -8.34 -9.80 -13.16
C GLY A 57 -7.55 -11.10 -13.00
N LYS A 58 -7.99 -12.23 -13.57
CA LYS A 58 -7.25 -13.51 -13.47
C LYS A 58 -5.94 -13.47 -14.25
N LYS A 59 -5.92 -12.88 -15.45
CA LYS A 59 -4.68 -12.73 -16.24
C LYS A 59 -3.69 -11.83 -15.52
N ILE A 60 -4.13 -10.65 -15.07
CA ILE A 60 -3.30 -9.70 -14.33
C ILE A 60 -2.69 -10.39 -13.09
N MET A 61 -3.52 -11.10 -12.35
CA MET A 61 -3.12 -11.82 -11.15
C MET A 61 -2.12 -12.94 -11.46
N GLY A 62 -2.33 -13.70 -12.54
CA GLY A 62 -1.37 -14.71 -13.00
C GLY A 62 0.02 -14.15 -13.30
N PHE A 63 0.11 -12.92 -13.83
CA PHE A 63 1.39 -12.23 -14.04
C PHE A 63 2.02 -11.76 -12.72
N LEU A 64 1.24 -11.16 -11.82
CA LEU A 64 1.70 -10.74 -10.50
C LEU A 64 2.21 -11.92 -9.64
N LEU A 65 1.65 -13.11 -9.90
CA LEU A 65 1.89 -14.34 -9.16
C LEU A 65 3.09 -15.16 -9.63
N LYS A 66 3.70 -14.84 -10.79
CA LYS A 66 4.89 -15.58 -11.25
C LYS A 66 5.96 -15.55 -10.15
N PRO A 67 6.46 -16.73 -9.69
CA PRO A 67 7.52 -16.79 -8.70
C PRO A 67 8.70 -15.96 -9.20
N CYS A 68 9.12 -14.98 -8.41
CA CYS A 68 10.25 -14.15 -8.78
C CYS A 68 11.51 -14.84 -8.29
N GLU A 69 12.48 -15.00 -9.19
CA GLU A 69 13.80 -15.56 -8.87
C GLU A 69 14.62 -14.48 -8.15
N SER A 70 14.32 -14.26 -6.88
CA SER A 70 15.20 -13.56 -5.94
C SER A 70 15.69 -12.17 -6.38
N THR A 71 14.96 -11.41 -7.22
CA THR A 71 15.29 -10.02 -7.61
C THR A 71 14.06 -9.10 -7.54
N PRO A 72 14.18 -7.79 -7.29
CA PRO A 72 13.02 -6.91 -7.28
C PRO A 72 12.59 -6.68 -8.74
N GLU A 73 11.38 -7.11 -9.07
CA GLU A 73 10.81 -6.89 -10.41
C GLU A 73 9.93 -5.65 -10.39
N ILE A 74 10.29 -4.65 -11.21
CA ILE A 74 9.44 -3.51 -11.51
C ILE A 74 8.68 -3.84 -12.80
N LEU A 75 7.37 -4.01 -12.67
CA LEU A 75 6.45 -4.25 -13.78
C LEU A 75 5.65 -2.99 -14.04
N LYS A 76 5.49 -2.62 -15.31
CA LYS A 76 4.57 -1.57 -15.74
C LYS A 76 3.44 -2.22 -16.52
N PHE A 77 2.27 -2.25 -15.92
CA PHE A 77 1.06 -2.75 -16.54
C PHE A 77 0.35 -1.61 -17.27
N SER A 78 -0.03 -1.85 -18.52
CA SER A 78 -0.91 -0.98 -19.30
C SER A 78 -2.10 -1.81 -19.73
N LEU A 79 -3.29 -1.34 -19.42
CA LEU A 79 -4.51 -2.10 -19.56
C LEU A 79 -5.53 -1.28 -20.32
N HIS A 80 -5.91 -1.76 -21.51
CA HIS A 80 -6.99 -1.15 -22.25
C HIS A 80 -8.31 -1.38 -21.51
N VAL A 81 -9.10 -0.32 -21.37
CA VAL A 81 -10.41 -0.39 -20.73
C VAL A 81 -11.41 0.16 -21.74
N ASP A 82 -12.25 -0.72 -22.27
CA ASP A 82 -13.26 -0.38 -23.26
C ASP A 82 -14.09 0.83 -22.82
N GLY A 83 -14.29 1.76 -23.75
CA GLY A 83 -15.02 3.01 -23.51
C GLY A 83 -14.20 4.12 -22.85
N ARG A 84 -12.87 3.98 -22.75
CA ARG A 84 -11.97 5.06 -22.34
C ARG A 84 -11.06 5.52 -23.47
N GLU A 85 -10.71 6.80 -23.40
CA GLU A 85 -9.76 7.43 -24.33
C GLU A 85 -8.30 7.01 -24.03
N ASN A 86 -8.00 6.61 -22.79
CA ASN A 86 -6.66 6.21 -22.36
C ASN A 86 -6.70 4.93 -21.51
N ASP A 87 -5.65 4.12 -21.66
CA ASP A 87 -5.41 2.90 -20.89
C ASP A 87 -5.23 3.20 -19.40
N LEU A 88 -5.63 2.24 -18.56
CA LEU A 88 -5.25 2.21 -17.16
C LEU A 88 -3.80 1.77 -17.06
N VAL A 89 -2.94 2.62 -16.53
CA VAL A 89 -1.51 2.34 -16.36
C VAL A 89 -1.19 2.28 -14.88
N PHE A 90 -0.51 1.23 -14.45
CA PHE A 90 -0.03 1.13 -13.08
C PHE A 90 1.33 0.45 -13.02
N HIS A 91 2.10 0.83 -12.03
CA HIS A 91 3.35 0.16 -11.72
C HIS A 91 3.10 -0.86 -10.63
N THR A 92 3.78 -1.98 -10.73
CA THR A 92 3.87 -2.94 -9.67
C THR A 92 5.33 -3.20 -9.35
N VAL A 93 5.64 -3.24 -8.07
CA VAL A 93 6.95 -3.66 -7.63
C VAL A 93 6.80 -4.84 -6.69
N LYS A 94 7.47 -5.93 -7.04
CA LYS A 94 7.61 -7.09 -6.19
C LYS A 94 8.95 -7.00 -5.48
N GLY A 95 8.93 -6.74 -4.18
CA GLY A 95 10.12 -6.66 -3.35
C GLY A 95 10.66 -8.05 -2.99
N GLY A 96 11.95 -8.13 -2.66
CA GLY A 96 12.61 -9.37 -2.26
C GLY A 96 12.01 -10.03 -1.00
N GLU A 97 11.37 -9.24 -0.13
CA GLU A 97 10.80 -9.70 1.15
C GLU A 97 9.31 -10.08 1.08
N LYS A 98 8.83 -10.49 -0.10
CA LYS A 98 7.40 -10.82 -0.32
C LYS A 98 6.48 -9.61 -0.15
N GLU A 99 7.00 -8.44 -0.52
CA GLU A 99 6.25 -7.19 -0.59
C GLU A 99 5.70 -7.00 -2.01
N LEU A 100 4.47 -6.51 -2.10
CA LEU A 100 3.86 -6.13 -3.37
C LEU A 100 3.34 -4.71 -3.29
N HIS A 101 3.90 -3.83 -4.12
CA HIS A 101 3.54 -2.43 -4.19
C HIS A 101 2.80 -2.19 -5.49
N LEU A 102 1.55 -1.75 -5.46
CA LEU A 102 0.80 -1.33 -6.64
C LEU A 102 0.58 0.17 -6.62
N ASP A 103 1.10 0.86 -7.63
CA ASP A 103 1.01 2.31 -7.77
C ASP A 103 0.18 2.69 -9.00
N PHE A 104 -0.99 3.28 -8.72
CA PHE A 104 -1.96 3.70 -9.72
C PHE A 104 -1.92 5.23 -9.98
N SER A 105 -0.90 5.94 -9.51
CA SER A 105 -0.78 7.41 -9.59
C SER A 105 -0.65 7.97 -11.02
N LEU A 106 -0.24 7.14 -11.99
CA LEU A 106 -0.11 7.55 -13.39
C LEU A 106 -1.45 7.82 -14.09
N ASN A 107 -2.56 7.43 -13.47
CA ASN A 107 -3.89 7.57 -14.07
C ASN A 107 -4.44 8.98 -13.83
N LYS A 108 -4.46 9.81 -14.89
CA LYS A 108 -5.16 11.11 -14.87
C LYS A 108 -6.67 10.88 -14.90
N GLN A 109 -7.34 10.97 -13.76
CA GLN A 109 -8.78 10.74 -13.63
C GLN A 109 -9.49 12.01 -13.13
N LYS A 110 -10.74 12.18 -13.56
CA LYS A 110 -11.65 13.12 -12.86
C LYS A 110 -11.88 12.58 -11.45
N LYS A 111 -11.76 13.45 -10.45
CA LYS A 111 -12.01 13.11 -9.04
C LYS A 111 -13.43 12.54 -8.92
N SER A 112 -13.53 11.26 -8.57
CA SER A 112 -14.82 10.59 -8.35
C SER A 112 -14.76 9.86 -7.02
N ASN A 113 -15.80 10.04 -6.21
CA ASN A 113 -15.88 9.37 -4.92
C ASN A 113 -16.09 7.86 -5.12
N PHE A 114 -15.51 7.06 -4.24
CA PHE A 114 -15.69 5.63 -4.21
C PHE A 114 -15.46 5.05 -2.81
N ASP A 115 -15.96 3.83 -2.62
CA ASP A 115 -15.73 3.02 -1.43
C ASP A 115 -14.87 1.83 -1.79
N LEU A 116 -14.04 1.39 -0.84
CA LEU A 116 -13.15 0.24 -0.97
C LEU A 116 -13.51 -0.82 0.07
N VAL A 117 -13.80 -2.03 -0.41
CA VAL A 117 -14.12 -3.18 0.43
C VAL A 117 -13.09 -4.28 0.17
N LEU A 118 -12.36 -4.67 1.20
CA LEU A 118 -11.32 -5.69 1.17
C LEU A 118 -11.72 -6.82 2.10
N GLU A 119 -12.00 -8.00 1.55
CA GLU A 119 -12.40 -9.17 2.33
C GLU A 119 -11.48 -10.33 2.00
N SER A 120 -10.88 -10.96 3.02
CA SER A 120 -10.07 -12.16 2.85
C SER A 120 -10.96 -13.37 2.60
N ASN A 121 -10.47 -14.31 1.78
CA ASN A 121 -11.16 -15.59 1.61
C ASN A 121 -11.00 -16.49 2.85
N TYR A 122 -12.12 -16.89 3.46
CA TYR A 122 -12.17 -17.85 4.58
C TYR A 122 -12.35 -19.31 4.13
N SER A 123 -12.59 -19.56 2.82
CA SER A 123 -13.02 -20.86 2.28
C SER A 123 -12.24 -21.23 1.01
N ASN A 124 -11.46 -22.33 1.10
CA ASN A 124 -10.70 -23.05 0.07
C ASN A 124 -9.96 -22.22 -1.03
N PRO A 125 -8.64 -22.41 -1.20
CA PRO A 125 -7.89 -21.80 -2.30
C PRO A 125 -8.33 -22.38 -3.65
N HIS A 126 -9.02 -21.60 -4.49
CA HIS A 126 -9.14 -21.86 -5.92
C HIS A 126 -8.11 -21.04 -6.71
N ASP A 127 -7.60 -21.63 -7.79
CA ASP A 127 -6.73 -21.18 -8.91
C ASP A 127 -5.50 -20.27 -8.63
N PHE A 128 -5.54 -19.37 -7.65
CA PHE A 128 -4.52 -18.34 -7.40
C PHE A 128 -4.25 -18.19 -5.90
N ASN A 129 -3.11 -18.67 -5.43
CA ASN A 129 -2.73 -18.54 -4.02
C ASN A 129 -1.56 -17.56 -3.86
N PHE A 130 -1.80 -16.41 -3.22
CA PHE A 130 -0.72 -15.50 -2.80
C PHE A 130 -0.13 -15.95 -1.46
N SER A 131 0.25 -17.22 -1.38
CA SER A 131 0.78 -17.84 -0.15
C SER A 131 2.13 -17.27 0.28
N SER A 132 2.72 -16.37 -0.52
CA SER A 132 3.97 -15.71 -0.19
C SER A 132 3.79 -14.26 0.27
N ILE A 133 2.82 -13.48 -0.23
CA ILE A 133 2.78 -12.03 0.03
C ILE A 133 2.51 -11.73 1.50
N LYS A 134 3.43 -10.99 2.12
CA LYS A 134 3.35 -10.55 3.51
C LYS A 134 2.97 -9.09 3.65
N THR A 135 3.38 -8.27 2.68
CA THR A 135 3.11 -6.83 2.68
C THR A 135 2.44 -6.44 1.38
N LEU A 136 1.28 -5.79 1.48
CA LEU A 136 0.56 -5.23 0.36
C LEU A 136 0.49 -3.72 0.53
N HIS A 137 1.15 -2.99 -0.37
CA HIS A 137 1.13 -1.54 -0.39
C HIS A 137 0.40 -1.04 -1.63
N LEU A 138 -0.65 -0.27 -1.41
CA LEU A 138 -1.57 0.22 -2.43
C LEU A 138 -1.50 1.75 -2.48
N ILE A 139 -0.99 2.29 -3.57
CA ILE A 139 -0.76 3.73 -3.76
C ILE A 139 -1.73 4.26 -4.82
N SER A 140 -2.48 5.29 -4.45
CA SER A 140 -3.42 6.00 -5.32
C SER A 140 -4.50 5.11 -5.95
N VAL A 141 -5.02 4.15 -5.16
CA VAL A 141 -6.21 3.38 -5.53
C VAL A 141 -7.34 4.33 -5.89
N ASN A 142 -8.07 3.99 -6.95
CA ASN A 142 -9.16 4.79 -7.47
C ASN A 142 -10.36 3.89 -7.84
N ARG A 143 -11.46 4.53 -8.26
CA ARG A 143 -12.72 3.84 -8.59
C ARG A 143 -12.58 2.69 -9.59
N LEU A 144 -11.61 2.73 -10.50
CA LEU A 144 -11.42 1.68 -11.50
C LEU A 144 -10.58 0.52 -11.00
N THR A 145 -9.65 0.81 -10.10
CA THR A 145 -8.67 -0.17 -9.64
C THR A 145 -9.15 -0.89 -8.40
N LYS A 146 -10.22 -0.39 -7.75
CA LYS A 146 -10.80 -0.96 -6.54
C LYS A 146 -11.10 -2.46 -6.68
N ASP A 147 -11.68 -2.91 -7.81
CA ASP A 147 -12.10 -4.31 -7.96
C ASP A 147 -10.90 -5.24 -8.17
N LEU A 148 -9.86 -4.77 -8.87
CA LEU A 148 -8.56 -5.47 -8.97
C LEU A 148 -7.92 -5.61 -7.59
N VAL A 149 -7.89 -4.52 -6.82
CA VAL A 149 -7.30 -4.50 -5.49
C VAL A 149 -8.07 -5.41 -4.51
N SER A 150 -9.41 -5.39 -4.56
CA SER A 150 -10.25 -6.30 -3.78
C SER A 150 -10.01 -7.77 -4.14
N THR A 151 -9.92 -8.07 -5.45
CA THR A 151 -9.57 -9.42 -5.94
C THR A 151 -8.16 -9.82 -5.46
N LEU A 152 -7.23 -8.87 -5.43
CA LEU A 152 -5.87 -9.12 -4.96
C LEU A 152 -5.83 -9.44 -3.47
N PHE A 153 -6.47 -8.61 -2.66
CA PHE A 153 -6.57 -8.81 -1.22
C PHE A 153 -7.26 -10.13 -0.86
N PHE A 154 -8.34 -10.49 -1.57
CA PHE A 154 -9.08 -11.73 -1.37
C PHE A 154 -8.20 -12.98 -1.42
N ASN A 155 -7.19 -12.97 -2.30
CA ASN A 155 -6.31 -14.10 -2.52
C ASN A 155 -5.02 -14.06 -1.67
N CYS A 156 -4.81 -13.01 -0.85
CA CYS A 156 -3.66 -12.87 0.06
C CYS A 156 -3.92 -13.55 1.42
N GLN A 157 -3.54 -14.83 1.55
CA GLN A 157 -3.85 -15.64 2.75
C GLN A 157 -2.94 -15.36 3.96
N VAL A 158 -1.68 -14.98 3.72
CA VAL A 158 -0.66 -14.81 4.76
C VAL A 158 -0.23 -13.35 4.94
N LEU A 159 -1.09 -12.41 4.52
CA LEU A 159 -0.82 -10.98 4.55
C LEU A 159 -0.68 -10.49 6.00
N GLY A 160 0.52 -10.05 6.38
CA GLY A 160 0.80 -9.44 7.68
C GLY A 160 0.51 -7.94 7.71
N THR A 161 0.83 -7.24 6.62
CA THR A 161 0.77 -5.77 6.56
C THR A 161 -0.02 -5.28 5.35
N LEU A 162 -0.99 -4.40 5.59
CA LEU A 162 -1.73 -3.68 4.56
C LEU A 162 -1.42 -2.18 4.67
N LYS A 163 -1.01 -1.55 3.57
CA LYS A 163 -0.76 -0.12 3.47
C LYS A 163 -1.58 0.53 2.37
N LEU A 164 -2.23 1.65 2.66
CA LEU A 164 -2.99 2.46 1.72
C LEU A 164 -2.45 3.91 1.72
N GLU A 165 -1.97 4.39 0.58
CA GLU A 165 -1.37 5.72 0.48
C GLU A 165 -2.05 6.55 -0.63
N LYS A 166 -2.32 7.83 -0.40
CA LYS A 166 -2.71 8.81 -1.45
C LYS A 166 -3.93 8.41 -2.30
N CYS A 167 -4.92 7.76 -1.70
CA CYS A 167 -6.13 7.31 -2.38
C CYS A 167 -7.17 8.44 -2.47
N VAL A 168 -7.06 9.29 -3.49
CA VAL A 168 -7.95 10.45 -3.69
C VAL A 168 -9.36 10.00 -4.11
N GLY A 169 -10.39 10.58 -3.48
CA GLY A 169 -11.80 10.22 -3.70
C GLY A 169 -12.28 9.02 -2.88
N LEU A 170 -11.40 8.35 -2.12
CA LEU A 170 -11.78 7.26 -1.24
C LEU A 170 -12.54 7.81 -0.02
N LYS A 171 -13.82 7.46 0.11
CA LYS A 171 -14.68 7.88 1.22
C LYS A 171 -14.70 6.88 2.36
N ASN A 172 -14.94 5.62 2.04
CA ASN A 172 -15.10 4.59 3.06
C ASN A 172 -14.19 3.39 2.75
N VAL A 173 -13.49 2.90 3.77
CA VAL A 173 -12.69 1.69 3.70
C VAL A 173 -13.23 0.67 4.68
N SER A 174 -13.52 -0.53 4.18
CA SER A 174 -13.90 -1.69 5.00
C SER A 174 -12.91 -2.82 4.76
N VAL A 175 -12.21 -3.25 5.81
CA VAL A 175 -11.25 -4.35 5.77
C VAL A 175 -11.74 -5.48 6.67
N LYS A 176 -12.07 -6.64 6.09
CA LYS A 176 -12.35 -7.88 6.81
C LYS A 176 -11.22 -8.86 6.52
N ALA A 177 -10.20 -8.84 7.37
CA ALA A 177 -8.99 -9.63 7.17
C ALA A 177 -9.05 -10.97 7.91
N SER A 178 -8.26 -11.92 7.43
CA SER A 178 -7.99 -13.16 8.15
C SER A 178 -7.12 -12.90 9.39
N THR A 179 -6.79 -13.97 10.11
CA THR A 179 -5.94 -13.93 11.32
C THR A 179 -4.47 -13.61 11.05
N SER A 180 -4.05 -13.48 9.79
CA SER A 180 -2.65 -13.17 9.45
C SER A 180 -2.33 -11.67 9.52
N LEU A 181 -3.33 -10.79 9.34
CA LEU A 181 -3.10 -9.34 9.31
C LEU A 181 -2.78 -8.81 10.72
N THR A 182 -1.58 -8.27 10.89
CA THR A 182 -1.06 -7.70 12.13
C THR A 182 -0.91 -6.19 12.09
N ASP A 183 -0.71 -5.61 10.91
CA ASP A 183 -0.38 -4.19 10.76
C ASP A 183 -1.23 -3.54 9.67
N PHE A 184 -1.84 -2.41 10.00
CA PHE A 184 -2.58 -1.56 9.07
C PHE A 184 -2.00 -0.15 9.08
N GLU A 185 -1.70 0.39 7.89
CA GLU A 185 -1.23 1.75 7.72
C GLU A 185 -2.03 2.47 6.63
N MET A 186 -2.48 3.68 6.91
CA MET A 186 -3.16 4.52 5.91
C MET A 186 -2.71 5.97 6.00
N VAL A 187 -2.29 6.54 4.87
CA VAL A 187 -1.62 7.85 4.82
C VAL A 187 -2.16 8.70 3.68
N ASP A 188 -2.39 9.98 3.98
CA ASP A 188 -2.67 11.05 3.00
C ASP A 188 -3.88 10.74 2.08
N CYS A 189 -4.98 10.27 2.64
CA CYS A 189 -6.25 10.02 1.92
C CYS A 189 -7.28 11.13 2.22
N PRO A 190 -7.35 12.21 1.42
CA PRO A 190 -7.97 13.48 1.83
C PRO A 190 -9.50 13.51 1.84
N ASN A 191 -10.16 12.50 1.26
CA ASN A 191 -11.63 12.44 1.15
C ASN A 191 -12.26 11.41 2.11
N LEU A 192 -11.46 10.88 3.03
CA LEU A 192 -11.86 9.79 3.90
C LEU A 192 -12.89 10.26 4.93
N GLU A 193 -13.98 9.49 5.02
CA GLU A 193 -15.08 9.70 5.95
C GLU A 193 -15.11 8.60 7.01
N SER A 194 -14.80 7.34 6.64
CA SER A 194 -14.77 6.23 7.60
C SER A 194 -13.75 5.14 7.30
N ILE A 195 -13.29 4.48 8.37
CA ILE A 195 -12.43 3.30 8.36
C ILE A 195 -13.10 2.24 9.24
N THR A 196 -13.42 1.08 8.68
CA THR A 196 -13.90 -0.09 9.43
C THR A 196 -12.92 -1.24 9.25
N ILE A 197 -12.37 -1.76 10.34
CA ILE A 197 -11.47 -2.92 10.32
C ILE A 197 -12.01 -4.03 11.20
N SER A 198 -12.11 -5.22 10.63
CA SER A 198 -12.38 -6.48 11.33
C SER A 198 -11.20 -7.40 11.08
N ALA A 199 -10.25 -7.42 12.01
CA ALA A 199 -9.01 -8.19 11.91
C ALA A 199 -8.63 -8.71 13.31
N PRO A 200 -8.82 -10.01 13.61
CA PRO A 200 -8.72 -10.53 14.99
C PRO A 200 -7.35 -10.36 15.65
N ASN A 201 -6.29 -10.37 14.86
CA ASN A 201 -4.90 -10.35 15.31
C ASN A 201 -4.19 -9.04 14.98
N LEU A 202 -4.94 -7.96 14.67
CA LEU A 202 -4.34 -6.66 14.41
C LEU A 202 -3.65 -6.16 15.68
N LYS A 203 -2.36 -5.81 15.56
CA LYS A 203 -1.49 -5.36 16.65
C LYS A 203 -1.11 -3.89 16.54
N SER A 204 -0.96 -3.40 15.31
CA SER A 204 -0.61 -2.02 15.03
C SER A 204 -1.60 -1.37 14.07
N PHE A 205 -2.04 -0.16 14.41
CA PHE A 205 -2.85 0.69 13.55
C PHE A 205 -2.19 2.06 13.40
N ALA A 206 -1.85 2.44 12.17
CA ALA A 206 -1.29 3.75 11.88
C ALA A 206 -2.17 4.48 10.87
N TYR A 207 -2.54 5.72 11.20
CA TYR A 207 -3.31 6.58 10.33
C TYR A 207 -2.76 8.00 10.34
N ARG A 208 -2.63 8.59 9.15
CA ARG A 208 -2.31 10.01 8.96
C ARG A 208 -3.26 10.65 7.97
N GLY A 209 -3.94 11.72 8.38
CA GLY A 209 -4.87 12.45 7.52
C GLY A 209 -5.87 13.32 8.28
N VAL A 210 -7.08 13.46 7.71
CA VAL A 210 -8.25 14.11 8.33
C VAL A 210 -8.90 13.19 9.36
N LEU A 211 -9.61 13.68 10.37
CA LEU A 211 -10.33 12.86 11.35
C LEU A 211 -11.48 12.06 10.67
N PRO A 212 -11.39 10.72 10.59
CA PRO A 212 -12.48 9.88 10.08
C PRO A 212 -13.25 9.22 11.23
N LEU A 213 -14.43 8.65 10.93
CA LEU A 213 -15.06 7.69 11.83
C LEU A 213 -14.25 6.38 11.79
N ILE A 214 -13.69 5.96 12.91
CA ILE A 214 -12.90 4.71 13.00
C ILE A 214 -13.67 3.67 13.80
N GLN A 215 -13.81 2.47 13.22
CA GLN A 215 -14.41 1.32 13.88
C GLN A 215 -13.49 0.11 13.78
N ILE A 216 -12.99 -0.35 14.94
CA ILE A 216 -12.18 -1.57 15.03
C ILE A 216 -13.01 -2.65 15.71
N LYS A 217 -13.34 -3.70 14.96
CA LYS A 217 -14.23 -4.78 15.39
C LYS A 217 -13.44 -6.06 15.61
N GLY A 218 -13.67 -6.72 16.74
CA GLY A 218 -13.11 -8.05 17.03
C GLY A 218 -11.59 -8.12 17.19
N SER A 219 -10.90 -6.98 17.30
CA SER A 219 -9.44 -6.92 17.49
C SER A 219 -9.10 -6.75 18.97
N LEU A 220 -9.04 -7.86 19.70
CA LEU A 220 -8.66 -7.86 21.12
C LEU A 220 -7.13 -7.75 21.33
N SER A 221 -6.35 -7.71 20.25
CA SER A 221 -4.88 -7.77 20.27
C SER A 221 -4.21 -6.45 19.89
N LEU A 222 -4.97 -5.36 19.76
CA LEU A 222 -4.42 -4.08 19.31
C LEU A 222 -3.57 -3.45 20.42
N VAL A 223 -2.27 -3.31 20.17
CA VAL A 223 -1.28 -2.87 21.16
C VAL A 223 -0.93 -1.40 20.97
N ASP A 224 -0.64 -1.00 19.73
CA ASP A 224 -0.16 0.35 19.39
C ASP A 224 -1.04 0.99 18.31
N ALA A 225 -1.48 2.22 18.57
CA ALA A 225 -2.13 3.04 17.56
C ALA A 225 -1.46 4.41 17.42
N VAL A 226 -1.27 4.84 16.18
CA VAL A 226 -0.74 6.15 15.82
C VAL A 226 -1.76 6.89 14.98
N LEU A 227 -2.24 8.04 15.48
CA LEU A 227 -3.23 8.89 14.83
C LEU A 227 -2.62 10.29 14.60
N ASP A 228 -2.03 10.46 13.42
CA ASP A 228 -1.49 11.71 12.94
C ASP A 228 -2.57 12.49 12.16
N LEU A 229 -3.50 13.06 12.91
CA LEU A 229 -4.65 13.81 12.42
C LEU A 229 -4.30 15.26 12.02
N ARG A 230 -3.10 15.50 11.50
CA ARG A 230 -2.59 16.86 11.19
C ARG A 230 -3.46 17.67 10.23
N ASP A 231 -4.33 17.01 9.47
CA ASP A 231 -5.24 17.66 8.52
C ASP A 231 -6.58 18.06 9.18
N GLY A 232 -6.72 17.88 10.50
CA GLY A 232 -7.88 18.35 11.27
C GLY A 232 -9.18 17.63 10.90
N PHE A 233 -10.28 18.38 10.86
CA PHE A 233 -11.63 17.89 10.48
C PHE A 233 -11.85 17.87 8.96
N GLY A 234 -10.83 18.21 8.17
CA GLY A 234 -10.97 18.40 6.73
C GLY A 234 -12.00 19.49 6.40
N ASN A 235 -13.11 19.11 5.76
CA ASN A 235 -14.21 20.02 5.41
C ASN A 235 -15.39 19.96 6.38
N LYS A 236 -15.30 19.19 7.47
CA LYS A 236 -16.37 19.05 8.47
C LYS A 236 -16.18 20.06 9.60
N GLU A 237 -17.28 20.45 10.23
CA GLU A 237 -17.24 21.18 11.49
C GLU A 237 -16.83 20.25 12.64
N PHE A 238 -16.36 20.84 13.74
CA PHE A 238 -16.04 20.09 14.94
C PHE A 238 -17.29 19.45 15.55
N ASP A 239 -17.21 18.16 15.83
CA ASP A 239 -18.20 17.42 16.61
C ASP A 239 -17.50 16.69 17.76
N CYS A 240 -17.96 16.88 19.00
CA CYS A 240 -17.41 16.18 20.15
C CYS A 240 -17.70 14.68 20.10
N GLU A 241 -18.79 14.28 19.43
CA GLU A 241 -19.16 12.89 19.22
C GLU A 241 -18.12 12.16 18.37
N ASP A 242 -17.52 12.83 17.39
CA ASP A 242 -16.44 12.24 16.57
C ASP A 242 -15.21 11.90 17.41
N VAL A 243 -14.87 12.76 18.37
CA VAL A 243 -13.76 12.53 19.30
C VAL A 243 -14.08 11.39 20.27
N MET A 244 -15.31 11.33 20.80
CA MET A 244 -15.74 10.26 21.69
C MET A 244 -15.73 8.91 20.99
N ASN A 245 -16.22 8.85 19.74
CA ASN A 245 -16.17 7.64 18.92
C ASN A 245 -14.74 7.19 18.64
N LEU A 246 -13.82 8.13 18.43
CA LEU A 246 -12.40 7.83 18.27
C LEU A 246 -11.80 7.21 19.54
N LEU A 247 -12.04 7.83 20.71
CA LEU A 247 -11.54 7.33 21.98
C LEU A 247 -12.11 5.96 22.31
N GLU A 248 -13.41 5.74 22.04
CA GLU A 248 -14.07 4.45 22.24
C GLU A 248 -13.45 3.35 21.36
N ALA A 249 -13.08 3.67 20.12
CA ALA A 249 -12.43 2.72 19.20
C ALA A 249 -11.06 2.22 19.68
N PHE A 250 -10.38 2.99 20.55
CA PHE A 250 -9.02 2.70 21.03
C PHE A 250 -8.94 2.57 22.56
N LYS A 251 -10.07 2.41 23.26
CA LYS A 251 -10.13 2.47 24.73
C LYS A 251 -9.33 1.38 25.46
N GLU A 252 -9.05 0.25 24.80
CA GLU A 252 -8.39 -0.92 25.41
C GLU A 252 -6.91 -1.09 24.99
N ILE A 253 -6.34 -0.15 24.22
CA ILE A 253 -4.97 -0.30 23.71
C ILE A 253 -3.91 0.13 24.72
N GLU A 254 -2.70 -0.42 24.62
CA GLU A 254 -1.59 -0.11 25.53
C GLU A 254 -0.94 1.24 25.22
N SER A 255 -0.78 1.58 23.95
CA SER A 255 -0.10 2.79 23.48
C SER A 255 -0.93 3.52 22.43
N LEU A 256 -1.36 4.74 22.75
CA LEU A 256 -2.03 5.65 21.82
C LEU A 256 -1.17 6.89 21.60
N ARG A 257 -0.74 7.14 20.37
CA ARG A 257 -0.07 8.37 19.95
C ARG A 257 -1.01 9.18 19.08
N ILE A 258 -1.40 10.37 19.53
CA ILE A 258 -2.29 11.28 18.80
C ILE A 258 -1.62 12.62 18.51
N SER A 259 -2.15 13.36 17.53
CA SER A 259 -1.71 14.73 17.24
C SER A 259 -1.98 15.68 18.41
N GLY A 260 -1.06 16.61 18.67
CA GLY A 260 -1.13 17.52 19.82
C GLY A 260 -2.40 18.37 19.87
N TRP A 261 -2.89 18.84 18.71
CA TRP A 261 -4.10 19.67 18.65
C TRP A 261 -5.36 18.93 19.14
N LEU A 262 -5.43 17.60 19.01
CA LEU A 262 -6.56 16.82 19.51
C LEU A 262 -6.59 16.84 21.06
N LEU A 263 -5.42 16.83 21.70
CA LEU A 263 -5.32 16.98 23.16
C LEU A 263 -5.79 18.36 23.62
N GLU A 264 -5.47 19.41 22.87
CA GLU A 264 -5.94 20.77 23.16
C GLU A 264 -7.47 20.85 23.08
N VAL A 265 -8.07 20.29 22.02
CA VAL A 265 -9.52 20.23 21.86
C VAL A 265 -10.18 19.48 23.02
N CYS A 266 -9.69 18.29 23.38
CA CYS A 266 -10.19 17.53 24.53
C CYS A 266 -10.06 18.30 25.86
N SER A 267 -9.01 19.11 26.03
CA SER A 267 -8.80 19.91 27.24
C SER A 267 -9.68 21.17 27.33
N SER A 268 -10.27 21.58 26.21
CA SER A 268 -11.08 22.79 26.09
C SER A 268 -12.60 22.56 26.13
N ALA A 269 -13.03 21.29 26.16
CA ALA A 269 -14.44 20.92 26.33
C ALA A 269 -14.91 21.21 27.78
N PRO A 270 -15.95 22.02 27.99
CA PRO A 270 -16.46 22.39 29.32
C PRO A 270 -17.19 21.26 30.06
#